data_AF-A0A0N9V8U5-F1
#
_entry.id   AF-A0A0N9V8U5-F1
#
_cell.length_a   1.000
_cell.length_b   1.000
_cell.length_c   1.000
_cell.angle_alpha   90.00
_cell.angle_beta   90.00
_cell.angle_gamma   90.00
#
_symmetry.space_group_name_H-M   'P 1'
#
loop_
_entity.id
_entity.type
_entity.pdbx_description
1 polymer ?
#
loop_
_entity_poly.entity_id
_entity_poly.type
_entity_poly.pdbx_seq_one_letter_code
_entity_poly.pdbx_strand_id
1 'polypeptide(L)'
;MSLTIPTDSLNKFLAIGGIVAMVYVADICLKNYEKAEIMLIKLDKDIAIFGTAVKRYSEVNSLRNDRFDTLVRTNNRDPQLQMSEIKHYFDNIENLDSIHKEIDLLKIQAEESEKLTNLQLKLRNFWLTLTIVCVIILSALSAFGFYRWFKASNKNTN
;
A
#
# COMPACT_ATOMS: atom_id res chain seq x y z
N MET A 1 -35.49 -10.36 -46.14
CA MET A 1 -35.82 -9.39 -45.08
C MET A 1 -34.49 -8.87 -44.54
N SER A 2 -34.04 -7.70 -44.99
CA SER A 2 -32.74 -7.15 -44.54
C SER A 2 -32.90 -6.56 -43.14
N LEU A 3 -32.10 -7.03 -42.18
CA LEU A 3 -32.01 -6.44 -40.85
C LEU A 3 -31.38 -5.03 -41.00
N THR A 4 -32.20 -4.00 -41.15
CA THR A 4 -31.73 -2.61 -41.13
C THR A 4 -31.38 -2.26 -39.69
N ILE A 5 -30.10 -2.39 -39.35
CA ILE A 5 -29.57 -1.91 -38.07
C ILE A 5 -29.80 -0.39 -38.03
N PRO A 6 -30.46 0.15 -36.99
CA PRO A 6 -30.66 1.59 -36.86
C PRO A 6 -29.28 2.25 -36.61
N THR A 7 -28.68 2.74 -37.68
CA THR A 7 -27.31 3.27 -37.69
C THR A 7 -27.19 4.57 -36.90
N ASP A 8 -28.25 5.37 -36.80
CA ASP A 8 -28.26 6.60 -36.01
C ASP A 8 -28.16 6.34 -34.50
N SER A 9 -28.95 5.39 -33.98
CA SER A 9 -28.85 5.00 -32.56
C SER A 9 -27.50 4.35 -32.23
N LEU A 10 -26.93 3.58 -33.17
CA LEU A 10 -25.60 2.98 -33.01
C LEU A 10 -24.49 4.04 -32.94
N ASN A 11 -24.54 5.05 -33.80
CA ASN A 11 -23.52 6.11 -33.82
C ASN A 11 -23.61 7.02 -32.58
N LYS A 12 -24.83 7.35 -32.13
CA LYS A 12 -25.05 8.07 -30.86
C LYS A 12 -24.56 7.26 -29.66
N PHE A 13 -24.81 5.94 -29.66
CA PHE A 13 -24.30 5.04 -28.63
C PHE A 13 -22.76 4.99 -28.61
N LEU A 14 -22.11 4.88 -29.78
CA LEU A 14 -20.64 4.92 -29.87
C LEU A 14 -20.06 6.24 -29.37
N ALA A 15 -20.67 7.36 -29.73
CA ALA A 15 -20.22 8.70 -29.34
C ALA A 15 -20.39 8.96 -27.84
N ILE A 16 -21.59 8.81 -27.30
CA ILE A 16 -21.90 9.12 -25.89
C ILE A 16 -21.43 8.00 -24.97
N GLY A 17 -21.67 6.74 -25.36
CA GLY A 17 -21.25 5.57 -24.61
C GLY A 17 -19.73 5.46 -24.48
N GLY A 18 -18.98 5.89 -25.50
CA GLY A 18 -17.53 5.96 -25.43
C GLY A 18 -17.02 6.97 -24.38
N ILE A 19 -17.66 8.14 -24.28
CA ILE A 19 -17.36 9.14 -23.23
C ILE A 19 -17.70 8.61 -21.84
N VAL A 20 -18.89 8.03 -21.66
CA VAL A 20 -19.32 7.47 -20.37
C VAL A 20 -18.39 6.32 -19.93
N ALA A 21 -18.01 5.44 -20.87
CA ALA A 21 -17.07 4.36 -20.59
C ALA A 21 -15.68 4.89 -20.20
N MET A 22 -15.21 6.00 -20.79
CA MET A 22 -13.94 6.62 -20.39
C MET A 22 -13.98 7.10 -18.94
N VAL A 23 -15.06 7.79 -18.55
CA VAL A 23 -15.24 8.24 -17.16
C VAL A 23 -15.31 7.06 -16.20
N TYR A 24 -16.02 5.99 -16.56
CA TYR A 24 -16.14 4.80 -15.73
C TYR A 24 -14.80 4.08 -15.51
N VAL A 25 -14.00 3.91 -16.56
CA VAL A 25 -12.67 3.30 -16.44
C VAL A 25 -11.73 4.18 -15.61
N ALA A 26 -11.79 5.50 -15.77
CA ALA A 26 -11.03 6.43 -14.95
C ALA A 26 -11.39 6.36 -13.45
N ASP A 27 -12.69 6.24 -13.12
CA ASP A 27 -13.16 6.05 -11.74
C ASP A 27 -12.62 4.75 -11.11
N ILE A 28 -12.63 3.64 -11.85
CA ILE A 28 -12.02 2.38 -11.39
C ILE A 28 -10.52 2.57 -11.13
N CYS A 29 -9.81 3.26 -12.02
CA CYS A 29 -8.38 3.52 -11.86
C CYS A 29 -8.10 4.33 -10.59
N LEU A 30 -8.86 5.40 -10.35
CA LEU A 30 -8.75 6.25 -9.17
C LEU A 30 -8.97 5.45 -7.88
N LYS A 31 -10.02 4.62 -7.82
CA LYS A 31 -10.29 3.77 -6.64
C LYS A 31 -9.15 2.77 -6.36
N ASN A 32 -8.53 2.22 -7.39
CA ASN A 32 -7.38 1.32 -7.21
C ASN A 32 -6.11 2.09 -6.81
N TYR A 33 -5.95 3.32 -7.30
CA TYR A 33 -4.88 4.22 -6.87
C TYR A 33 -5.02 4.55 -5.36
N GLU A 34 -6.19 4.99 -4.91
CA GLU A 34 -6.48 5.29 -3.50
C GLU A 34 -6.22 4.09 -2.59
N LYS A 35 -6.65 2.88 -2.99
CA LYS A 35 -6.36 1.65 -2.23
C LYS A 35 -4.87 1.40 -2.06
N ALA A 36 -4.06 1.65 -3.10
CA ALA A 36 -2.62 1.48 -3.04
C ALA A 36 -1.97 2.51 -2.10
N GLU A 37 -2.39 3.78 -2.16
CA GLU A 37 -1.90 4.83 -1.26
C GLU A 37 -2.24 4.55 0.21
N ILE A 38 -3.46 4.07 0.50
CA ILE A 38 -3.86 3.68 1.86
C ILE A 38 -2.95 2.56 2.39
N MET A 39 -2.57 1.61 1.55
CA MET A 39 -1.67 0.51 1.96
C MET A 39 -0.24 0.98 2.17
N LEU A 40 0.25 1.92 1.37
CA LEU A 40 1.55 2.57 1.62
C LEU A 40 1.58 3.26 2.98
N ILE A 41 0.54 4.05 3.31
CA ILE A 41 0.43 4.71 4.61
C ILE A 41 0.40 3.68 5.75
N LYS A 42 -0.29 2.56 5.56
CA LYS A 42 -0.32 1.47 6.54
C LYS A 42 1.06 0.84 6.73
N LEU A 43 1.78 0.58 5.64
CA LEU A 43 3.14 0.04 5.68
C LEU A 43 4.09 0.98 6.42
N ASP A 44 4.07 2.28 6.10
CA ASP A 44 4.90 3.28 6.77
C ASP A 44 4.62 3.33 8.28
N LYS A 45 3.34 3.23 8.67
CA LYS A 45 2.95 3.14 10.08
C LYS A 45 3.50 1.88 10.74
N ASP A 46 3.35 0.71 10.12
CA ASP A 46 3.84 -0.56 10.67
C ASP A 46 5.36 -0.56 10.82
N ILE A 47 6.09 -0.02 9.83
CA ILE A 47 7.55 0.17 9.89
C ILE A 47 7.94 1.13 11.01
N ALA A 48 7.22 2.24 11.21
CA ALA A 48 7.50 3.19 12.27
C ALA A 48 7.29 2.58 13.67
N ILE A 49 6.24 1.78 13.85
CA ILE A 49 5.98 1.04 15.09
C ILE A 49 7.11 0.05 15.35
N PHE A 50 7.48 -0.75 14.35
CA PHE A 50 8.60 -1.68 14.42
C PHE A 50 9.92 -0.98 14.79
N GLY A 51 10.25 0.12 14.10
CA GLY A 51 11.45 0.91 14.38
C GLY A 51 11.49 1.47 15.80
N THR A 52 10.33 1.88 16.33
CA THR A 52 10.19 2.33 17.73
C THR A 52 10.45 1.21 18.72
N ALA A 53 9.89 0.02 18.47
CA ALA A 53 10.12 -1.17 19.31
C ALA A 53 11.60 -1.60 19.31
N VAL A 54 12.24 -1.62 18.14
CA VAL A 54 13.68 -1.90 18.00
C VAL A 54 14.52 -0.88 18.74
N LYS A 55 14.18 0.41 18.66
CA LYS A 55 14.87 1.47 19.40
C LYS A 55 14.75 1.26 20.91
N ARG A 56 13.54 0.98 21.41
CA ARG A 56 13.29 0.67 22.83
C ARG A 56 14.13 -0.53 23.29
N TYR A 57 14.18 -1.60 22.50
CA TYR A 57 15.02 -2.77 22.79
C TYR A 57 16.51 -2.41 22.86
N SER A 58 17.00 -1.61 21.92
CA SER A 58 18.39 -1.16 21.90
C SER A 58 18.73 -0.33 23.14
N GLU A 59 17.84 0.56 23.58
CA GLU A 59 18.03 1.39 24.78
C GLU A 59 18.04 0.55 26.07
N VAL A 60 17.13 -0.43 26.17
CA VAL A 60 17.10 -1.35 27.32
C VAL A 60 18.35 -2.23 27.35
N ASN A 61 18.80 -2.72 26.19
CA ASN A 61 20.00 -3.55 26.11
C ASN A 61 21.30 -2.77 26.36
N SER A 62 21.40 -1.52 25.89
CA SER A 62 22.56 -0.67 26.19
C SER A 62 22.62 -0.32 27.68
N LEU A 63 21.48 0.05 28.31
CA LEU A 63 21.41 0.30 29.75
C LEU A 63 21.83 -0.94 30.56
N ARG A 64 21.43 -2.13 30.12
CA ARG A 64 21.81 -3.41 30.74
C ARG A 64 23.32 -3.64 30.65
N ASN A 65 23.91 -3.43 29.47
CA ASN A 65 25.34 -3.61 29.24
C ASN A 65 26.18 -2.58 30.01
N ASP A 66 25.82 -1.30 29.97
CA ASP A 66 26.54 -0.24 30.70
C ASP A 66 26.53 -0.49 32.21
N ARG A 67 25.41 -0.95 32.77
CA ARG A 67 25.31 -1.29 34.19
C ARG A 67 26.06 -2.58 34.53
N PHE A 68 26.02 -3.59 33.66
CA PHE A 68 26.82 -4.80 33.84
C PHE A 68 28.32 -4.46 33.85
N ASP A 69 28.79 -3.68 32.88
CA ASP A 69 30.16 -3.19 32.81
C ASP A 69 30.54 -2.38 34.05
N THR A 70 29.64 -1.52 34.54
CA THR A 70 29.86 -0.75 35.77
C THR A 70 30.02 -1.69 36.97
N LEU A 71 29.12 -2.66 37.15
CA LEU A 71 29.17 -3.64 38.24
C LEU A 71 30.44 -4.48 38.20
N VAL A 72 30.86 -4.94 37.02
CA VAL A 72 32.12 -5.68 36.80
C VAL A 72 33.34 -4.80 37.10
N ARG A 73 33.32 -3.52 36.73
CA ARG A 73 34.43 -2.58 36.97
C ARG A 73 34.54 -2.13 38.43
N THR A 74 33.46 -2.18 39.23
CA THR A 74 33.48 -1.75 40.64
C THR A 74 34.03 -2.84 41.59
N ASN A 75 35.04 -3.57 41.11
CA ASN A 75 35.52 -4.91 41.47
C ASN A 75 36.12 -5.10 42.89
N ASN A 76 35.46 -4.63 43.95
CA ASN A 76 35.93 -4.71 45.34
C ASN A 76 34.89 -5.27 46.35
N ARG A 77 33.82 -5.93 45.88
CA ARG A 77 32.77 -6.50 46.75
C ARG A 77 32.71 -8.02 46.63
N ASP A 78 32.23 -8.66 47.70
CA ASP A 78 32.06 -10.12 47.82
C ASP A 78 31.25 -10.69 46.62
N PRO A 79 31.76 -11.71 45.90
CA PRO A 79 31.13 -12.25 44.70
C PRO A 79 29.68 -12.71 44.87
N GLN A 80 29.30 -13.16 46.08
CA GLN A 80 27.93 -13.63 46.35
C GLN A 80 26.92 -12.49 46.46
N LEU A 81 27.31 -11.35 47.06
CA LEU A 81 26.48 -10.15 47.15
C LEU A 81 26.26 -9.53 45.77
N GLN A 82 27.31 -9.49 44.94
CA GLN A 82 27.22 -9.01 43.56
C GLN A 82 26.26 -9.85 42.71
N MET A 83 26.33 -11.18 42.81
CA MET A 83 25.44 -12.07 42.05
C MET A 83 23.96 -11.84 42.41
N SER A 84 23.68 -11.56 43.69
CA SER A 84 22.32 -11.27 44.16
C SER A 84 21.79 -9.90 43.69
N GLU A 85 22.62 -8.86 43.73
CA GLU A 85 22.28 -7.53 43.23
C GLU A 85 22.09 -7.54 41.71
N ILE A 86 22.97 -8.22 40.98
CA ILE A 86 22.85 -8.47 39.54
C ILE A 86 21.51 -9.14 39.27
N LYS A 87 21.21 -10.28 39.91
CA LYS A 87 19.98 -11.03 39.66
C LYS A 87 18.71 -10.21 39.94
N HIS A 88 18.67 -9.49 41.05
CA HIS A 88 17.57 -8.58 41.38
C HIS A 88 17.41 -7.44 40.36
N TYR A 89 18.50 -6.96 39.75
CA TYR A 89 18.43 -5.96 38.68
C TYR A 89 17.92 -6.53 37.36
N PHE A 90 18.40 -7.72 36.97
CA PHE A 90 17.93 -8.40 35.77
C PHE A 90 16.46 -8.83 35.86
N ASP A 91 15.94 -9.07 37.08
CA ASP A 91 14.51 -9.34 37.31
C ASP A 91 13.62 -8.08 37.20
N ASN A 92 14.18 -6.86 37.33
CA ASN A 92 13.46 -5.58 37.30
C ASN A 92 13.57 -4.82 35.97
N ILE A 93 14.52 -5.18 35.10
CA ILE A 93 14.58 -4.67 33.74
C ILE A 93 13.54 -5.45 32.95
N GLU A 94 12.53 -4.75 32.43
CA GLU A 94 11.48 -5.26 31.55
C GLU A 94 11.99 -6.45 30.71
N ASN A 95 11.40 -7.64 30.89
CA ASN A 95 11.92 -8.90 30.36
C ASN A 95 12.31 -8.72 28.88
N LEU A 96 13.61 -8.70 28.55
CA LEU A 96 14.05 -8.49 27.16
C LEU A 96 13.40 -9.51 26.22
N ASP A 97 13.12 -10.72 26.72
CA ASP A 97 12.39 -11.77 26.00
C ASP A 97 10.98 -11.34 25.57
N SER A 98 10.30 -10.51 26.37
CA SER A 98 8.96 -9.99 26.04
C SER A 98 9.03 -8.94 24.92
N ILE A 99 10.01 -8.03 24.99
CA ILE A 99 10.25 -7.03 23.96
C ILE A 99 10.74 -7.70 22.66
N HIS A 100 11.58 -8.74 22.76
CA HIS A 100 12.06 -9.50 21.62
C HIS A 100 10.93 -10.21 20.88
N LYS A 101 10.03 -10.89 21.62
CA LYS A 101 8.82 -11.50 21.04
C LYS A 101 7.90 -10.48 20.38
N GLU A 102 7.75 -9.29 20.97
CA GLU A 102 6.98 -8.20 20.39
C GLU A 102 7.60 -7.73 19.05
N ILE A 103 8.93 -7.58 19.00
CA ILE A 103 9.66 -7.21 17.78
C ILE A 103 9.49 -8.27 16.69
N ASP A 104 9.57 -9.57 17.02
CA ASP A 104 9.36 -10.65 16.06
C ASP A 104 7.94 -10.63 15.47
N LEU A 105 6.93 -10.40 16.29
CA LEU A 105 5.54 -10.27 15.84
C LEU A 105 5.36 -9.04 14.94
N LEU A 106 5.90 -7.89 15.34
CA LEU A 106 5.84 -6.65 14.55
C LEU A 106 6.61 -6.77 13.23
N LYS A 107 7.70 -7.53 13.21
CA LYS A 107 8.45 -7.84 11.98
C LYS A 107 7.61 -8.65 11.01
N ILE A 108 6.95 -9.72 11.48
CA ILE A 108 6.05 -10.54 10.66
C ILE A 108 4.92 -9.66 10.09
N GLN A 109 4.32 -8.82 10.93
CA GLN A 109 3.27 -7.89 10.49
C GLN A 109 3.77 -6.90 9.42
N ALA A 110 4.96 -6.34 9.59
CA ALA A 110 5.55 -5.44 8.60
C ALA A 110 5.84 -6.16 7.27
N GLU A 111 6.37 -7.38 7.30
CA GLU A 111 6.60 -8.20 6.10
C GLU A 111 5.30 -8.57 5.37
N GLU A 112 4.23 -8.88 6.11
CA GLU A 112 2.90 -9.12 5.53
C GLU A 112 2.33 -7.84 4.87
N SER A 113 2.42 -6.71 5.57
CA SER A 113 2.02 -5.41 5.03
C SER A 113 2.83 -5.02 3.80
N GLU A 114 4.13 -5.34 3.75
CA GLU A 114 5.00 -5.09 2.60
C GLU A 114 4.56 -5.93 1.38
N LYS A 115 4.33 -7.23 1.56
CA LYS A 115 3.84 -8.12 0.49
C LYS A 115 2.52 -7.62 -0.07
N LEU A 116 1.59 -7.21 0.79
CA LEU A 116 0.28 -6.73 0.39
C LEU A 116 0.38 -5.38 -0.33
N THR A 117 1.22 -4.48 0.14
CA THR A 117 1.49 -3.18 -0.50
C THR A 117 2.11 -3.36 -1.88
N ASN A 118 3.09 -4.24 -2.03
CA ASN A 118 3.72 -4.57 -3.31
C ASN A 118 2.71 -5.11 -4.33
N LEU A 119 1.76 -5.95 -3.89
CA LEU A 119 0.68 -6.43 -4.75
C LEU A 119 -0.24 -5.29 -5.20
N GLN A 120 -0.61 -4.38 -4.29
CA GLN A 120 -1.47 -3.24 -4.61
C GLN A 120 -0.78 -2.23 -5.55
N LEU A 121 0.52 -2.00 -5.40
CA LEU A 121 1.29 -1.16 -6.33
C LEU A 121 1.35 -1.75 -7.74
N LYS A 122 1.51 -3.08 -7.86
CA LYS A 122 1.44 -3.77 -9.15
C LYS A 122 0.05 -3.64 -9.78
N LEU A 123 -1.01 -3.84 -8.99
CA LEU A 123 -2.39 -3.64 -9.42
C LEU A 123 -2.66 -2.21 -9.87
N ARG A 124 -2.18 -1.20 -9.12
CA ARG A 124 -2.27 0.22 -9.49
C ARG A 124 -1.68 0.47 -10.87
N ASN A 125 -0.47 0.00 -11.12
CA ASN A 125 0.21 0.20 -12.40
C ASN A 125 -0.48 -0.55 -13.55
N PHE A 126 -1.01 -1.75 -13.28
CA PHE A 126 -1.82 -2.49 -14.24
C PHE A 126 -3.09 -1.70 -14.62
N TRP A 127 -3.85 -1.22 -13.64
CA TRP A 127 -5.07 -0.43 -13.87
C TRP A 127 -4.79 0.90 -14.59
N LEU A 128 -3.68 1.56 -14.27
CA LEU A 128 -3.25 2.78 -14.95
C LEU A 128 -2.95 2.50 -16.42
N THR A 129 -2.22 1.41 -16.71
CA THR A 129 -1.90 1.00 -18.09
C THR A 129 -3.17 0.64 -18.86
N LEU A 130 -4.07 -0.13 -18.24
CA LEU A 130 -5.36 -0.49 -18.82
C LEU A 130 -6.20 0.76 -19.13
N THR A 131 -6.21 1.74 -18.23
CA THR A 131 -6.92 3.00 -18.41
C THR A 131 -6.39 3.78 -19.61
N ILE A 132 -5.06 3.89 -19.77
CA ILE A 132 -4.45 4.55 -20.94
C ILE A 132 -4.91 3.86 -22.23
N VAL A 133 -4.83 2.53 -22.28
CA VAL A 133 -5.23 1.76 -23.47
C VAL A 133 -6.73 1.94 -23.76
N CYS A 134 -7.58 1.85 -22.74
CA CYS A 134 -9.01 2.06 -22.88
C CYS A 134 -9.34 3.48 -23.35
N VAL A 135 -8.70 4.50 -22.81
CA VAL A 135 -8.93 5.91 -23.22
C VAL A 135 -8.58 6.11 -24.69
N ILE A 136 -7.47 5.54 -25.18
CA ILE A 136 -7.09 5.61 -26.60
C ILE A 136 -8.18 4.96 -27.48
N ILE A 137 -8.61 3.74 -27.14
CA ILE A 137 -9.61 3.00 -27.91
C ILE A 137 -10.96 3.71 -27.89
N LEU A 138 -11.42 4.15 -26.72
CA LEU A 138 -12.71 4.81 -26.55
C LEU A 138 -12.73 6.20 -27.19
N SER A 139 -11.60 6.92 -27.20
CA SER A 139 -11.48 8.18 -27.95
C SER A 139 -11.65 7.95 -29.44
N ALA A 140 -11.01 6.92 -30.00
CA ALA A 140 -11.16 6.57 -31.42
C ALA A 140 -12.60 6.14 -31.77
N LEU A 141 -13.23 5.31 -30.93
CA LEU A 141 -14.63 4.89 -31.10
C LEU A 141 -15.61 6.06 -31.00
N SER A 142 -15.41 6.96 -30.03
CA SER A 142 -16.25 8.14 -29.85
C SER A 142 -16.11 9.08 -31.05
N ALA A 143 -14.88 9.35 -31.51
CA ALA A 143 -14.61 10.17 -32.69
C ALA A 143 -15.26 9.58 -33.96
N PHE A 144 -15.17 8.26 -34.16
CA PHE A 144 -15.85 7.57 -35.25
C PHE A 144 -17.38 7.69 -35.14
N GLY A 145 -17.92 7.54 -33.93
CA GLY A 145 -19.35 7.72 -33.64
C GLY A 145 -19.82 9.13 -33.99
N PHE A 146 -19.13 10.16 -33.52
CA PHE A 146 -19.44 11.57 -33.85
C PHE A 146 -19.33 11.85 -35.35
N TYR A 147 -18.27 11.39 -36.00
CA TYR A 147 -18.09 11.57 -37.44
C TYR A 147 -19.23 10.95 -38.26
N ARG A 148 -19.60 9.71 -37.94
CA ARG A 148 -20.70 8.99 -38.62
C ARG A 148 -22.05 9.62 -38.32
N TRP A 149 -22.29 10.04 -37.08
CA TRP A 149 -23.52 10.70 -36.69
C TRP A 149 -23.70 12.03 -37.41
N PHE A 150 -22.65 12.87 -37.46
CA PHE A 150 -22.68 14.13 -38.20
C PHE A 150 -22.94 13.92 -39.69
N LYS A 151 -22.26 12.95 -40.31
CA LYS A 151 -22.46 12.62 -41.74
C LYS A 151 -23.87 12.09 -42.04
N ALA A 152 -24.46 11.32 -41.13
CA ALA A 152 -25.83 10.83 -41.27
C ALA A 152 -26.86 11.97 -41.11
N SER A 153 -26.63 12.87 -40.16
CA SER A 153 -27.48 14.04 -39.93
C SER A 153 -27.52 14.95 -41.16
N ASN A 154 -26.36 15.26 -41.76
CA ASN A 154 -26.27 16.11 -42.95
C ASN A 154 -26.93 15.50 -44.20
N LYS A 155 -27.04 14.17 -44.28
CA LYS A 155 -27.72 13.48 -45.39
C LYS A 155 -29.25 13.54 -45.32
N ASN A 156 -29.81 13.79 -44.13
CA ASN A 156 -31.26 13.87 -43.93
C ASN A 156 -31.82 15.29 -44.02
N THR A 157 -30.95 16.31 -44.11
CA THR A 157 -31.30 17.74 -44.20
C THR A 157 -31.17 18.33 -45.61
N ASN A 158 -30.68 17.56 -46.59
CA ASN A 158 -30.66 17.89 -48.02
C ASN A 158 -31.63 16.97 -48.76
#